data_AF-A0AAV4SAS9-F1
#
_entry.id   AF-A0AAV4SAS9-F1
#
_cell.length_a   1.000
_cell.length_b   1.000
_cell.length_c   1.000
_cell.angle_alpha   90.00
_cell.angle_beta   90.00
_cell.angle_gamma   90.00
#
_symmetry.space_group_name_H-M   'P 1'
#
loop_
_entity.id
_entity.type
_entity.pdbx_description
1 polymer ?
#
loop_
_entity_poly.entity_id
_entity_poly.type
_entity_poly.pdbx_seq_one_letter_code
_entity_poly.pdbx_strand_id
1 'polypeptide(L)'
;MLISYKRILNSTTNRSTKWTPFELLTGVKMKNKEDIKIISLLEEEINEEFQFQRSRIRQEAKANIKKIQAENKKAYDKKRKKAIKYHIGDLVAIQRTQFGVGLKLRPKFLESIQSY
;
A
#
# COMPACT_ATOMS: atom_id res chain seq x y z
N MET A 1 -36.23 31.86 -15.32
CA MET A 1 -35.68 33.18 -15.67
C MET A 1 -35.45 34.06 -14.42
N LEU A 2 -36.45 34.29 -13.57
CA LEU A 2 -36.33 35.08 -12.33
C LEU A 2 -35.27 34.58 -11.32
N ILE A 3 -35.13 33.26 -11.15
CA ILE A 3 -34.16 32.67 -10.22
C ILE A 3 -32.73 32.98 -10.66
N SER A 4 -32.43 32.85 -11.95
CA SER A 4 -31.11 33.19 -12.51
C SER A 4 -30.81 34.68 -12.36
N TYR A 5 -31.80 35.55 -12.56
CA TYR A 5 -31.64 36.99 -12.41
C TYR A 5 -31.35 37.41 -10.97
N LYS A 6 -32.12 36.91 -10.00
CA LYS A 6 -31.86 37.13 -8.56
C LYS A 6 -30.48 36.63 -8.15
N ARG A 7 -30.03 35.49 -8.70
CA ARG A 7 -28.70 34.95 -8.43
C ARG A 7 -27.60 35.90 -8.88
N ILE A 8 -27.69 36.41 -10.12
CA ILE A 8 -26.73 37.37 -10.68
C ILE A 8 -26.65 38.61 -9.79
N LEU A 9 -27.79 39.23 -9.47
CA LEU A 9 -27.83 40.42 -8.61
C LEU A 9 -27.20 40.20 -7.24
N ASN A 10 -27.41 39.02 -6.65
CA ASN A 10 -26.89 38.68 -5.33
C ASN A 10 -25.41 38.25 -5.34
N SER A 11 -24.85 37.88 -6.50
CA SER A 11 -23.44 37.51 -6.68
C SER A 11 -22.58 38.63 -7.27
N THR A 12 -23.16 39.74 -7.73
CA THR A 12 -22.39 40.88 -8.27
C THR A 12 -21.85 41.76 -7.14
N THR A 13 -20.57 42.11 -7.22
CA THR A 13 -19.91 43.00 -6.25
C THR A 13 -20.37 44.44 -6.43
N ASN A 14 -20.73 45.12 -5.34
CA ASN A 14 -20.99 46.55 -5.38
C ASN A 14 -19.68 47.33 -5.23
N ARG A 15 -19.49 48.38 -6.04
CA ARG A 15 -18.26 49.20 -6.04
C ARG A 15 -17.97 49.87 -4.69
N SER A 16 -19.00 50.37 -4.01
CA SER A 16 -18.87 51.13 -2.78
C SER A 16 -18.53 50.23 -1.58
N THR A 17 -19.15 49.06 -1.49
CA THR A 17 -18.89 48.11 -0.40
C THR A 17 -17.72 47.17 -0.72
N LYS A 18 -17.41 46.95 -2.01
CA LYS A 18 -16.49 45.92 -2.53
C LYS A 18 -16.91 44.47 -2.25
N TRP A 19 -18.12 44.26 -1.73
CA TRP A 19 -18.68 42.95 -1.38
C TRP A 19 -19.98 42.69 -2.14
N THR A 20 -20.37 41.41 -2.27
CA THR A 20 -21.67 41.05 -2.84
C THR A 20 -22.78 41.14 -1.78
N PRO A 21 -24.04 41.41 -2.15
CA PRO A 21 -25.16 41.39 -1.20
C PRO A 21 -25.30 40.07 -0.43
N PHE A 22 -24.97 38.94 -1.07
CA PHE A 22 -25.01 37.64 -0.42
C PHE A 22 -23.89 37.44 0.62
N GLU A 23 -22.67 37.86 0.30
CA GLU A 23 -21.54 37.83 1.24
C GLU A 23 -21.80 38.71 2.46
N LEU A 24 -22.41 39.89 2.27
CA LEU A 24 -22.77 40.76 3.38
C LEU A 24 -23.80 40.14 4.32
N LEU A 25 -24.72 39.34 3.77
CA LEU A 25 -25.76 38.66 4.56
C LEU A 25 -25.26 37.41 5.27
N THR A 26 -24.39 36.64 4.61
CA THR A 26 -24.04 35.27 5.04
C THR A 26 -22.59 35.12 5.50
N GLY A 27 -21.72 36.08 5.19
CA GLY A 27 -20.29 36.02 5.40
C GLY A 27 -19.54 35.07 4.43
N VAL A 28 -20.22 34.46 3.46
CA VAL A 28 -19.63 33.44 2.56
C VAL A 28 -19.84 33.82 1.10
N LYS A 29 -18.85 33.53 0.25
CA LYS A 29 -18.96 33.72 -1.22
C LYS A 29 -20.05 32.82 -1.81
N MET A 30 -20.90 33.37 -2.68
CA MET A 30 -21.90 32.58 -3.39
C MET A 30 -21.21 31.63 -4.39
N LYS A 31 -21.41 30.31 -4.25
CA LYS A 31 -20.86 29.31 -5.18
C LYS A 31 -21.69 29.25 -6.46
N ASN A 32 -21.06 29.35 -7.62
CA ASN A 32 -21.68 29.11 -8.92
C ASN A 32 -21.48 27.67 -9.39
N LYS A 33 -22.27 27.25 -10.40
CA LYS A 33 -22.16 25.89 -10.96
C LYS A 33 -20.77 25.63 -11.56
N GLU A 34 -20.17 26.65 -12.15
CA GLU A 34 -18.82 26.60 -12.71
C GLU A 34 -17.77 26.42 -11.60
N ASP A 35 -17.87 27.17 -10.50
CA ASP A 35 -16.97 27.02 -9.35
C ASP A 35 -17.00 25.61 -8.76
N ILE A 36 -18.19 25.00 -8.65
CA ILE A 36 -18.33 23.63 -8.16
C ILE A 36 -17.62 22.63 -9.08
N LYS A 37 -17.77 22.80 -10.40
CA LYS A 37 -17.11 21.95 -11.39
C LYS A 37 -15.60 22.11 -11.38
N ILE A 38 -15.11 23.35 -11.22
CA ILE A 38 -13.68 23.64 -11.11
C ILE A 38 -13.11 22.98 -9.83
N ILE A 39 -13.79 23.12 -8.69
CA ILE A 39 -13.37 22.50 -7.43
C ILE A 39 -13.31 20.98 -7.58
N SER A 40 -14.31 20.34 -8.18
CA SER A 40 -14.29 18.88 -8.37
C SER A 40 -13.13 18.42 -9.25
N LEU A 41 -12.79 19.17 -10.30
CA LEU A 41 -11.66 18.85 -11.18
C LEU A 41 -10.32 18.99 -10.44
N LEU A 42 -10.17 20.04 -9.63
CA LEU A 42 -8.97 20.23 -8.81
C LEU A 42 -8.83 19.13 -7.75
N GLU A 43 -9.93 18.72 -7.11
CA GLU A 43 -9.92 17.62 -6.15
C GLU A 43 -9.54 16.28 -6.81
N GLU A 44 -10.04 16.03 -8.02
CA GLU A 44 -9.68 14.85 -8.81
C GLU A 44 -8.18 14.85 -9.15
N GLU A 45 -7.65 15.96 -9.68
CA GLU A 45 -6.22 16.11 -10.02
C GLU A 45 -5.31 15.92 -8.78
N ILE A 46 -5.67 16.53 -7.64
CA ILE A 46 -4.94 16.35 -6.38
C ILE A 46 -4.94 14.87 -5.95
N ASN A 47 -6.08 14.19 -6.08
CA ASN A 47 -6.20 12.79 -5.73
C ASN A 47 -5.38 11.89 -6.67
N GLU A 48 -5.40 12.16 -7.97
CA GLU A 48 -4.62 11.44 -8.96
C GLU A 48 -3.12 11.57 -8.69
N GLU A 49 -2.64 12.80 -8.49
CA GLU A 49 -1.24 13.07 -8.18
C GLU A 49 -0.84 12.36 -6.87
N PHE A 50 -1.68 12.43 -5.84
CA PHE A 50 -1.42 11.73 -4.59
C PHE A 50 -1.31 10.21 -4.77
N GLN A 51 -2.19 9.60 -5.57
CA GLN A 51 -2.13 8.16 -5.85
C GLN A 51 -0.92 7.79 -6.71
N PHE A 52 -0.55 8.63 -7.67
CA PHE A 52 0.63 8.47 -8.49
C PHE A 52 1.90 8.45 -7.62
N GLN A 53 2.05 9.45 -6.75
CA GLN A 53 3.18 9.55 -5.82
C GLN A 53 3.28 8.33 -4.90
N ARG A 54 2.16 7.89 -4.33
CA ARG A 54 2.13 6.67 -3.49
C ARG A 54 2.52 5.42 -4.27
N SER A 55 2.03 5.29 -5.49
CA SER A 55 2.33 4.15 -6.36
C SER A 55 3.81 4.13 -6.72
N ARG A 56 4.39 5.28 -7.02
CA ARG A 56 5.83 5.46 -7.28
C ARG A 56 6.68 4.99 -6.10
N ILE A 57 6.40 5.49 -4.89
CA ILE A 57 7.14 5.10 -3.67
C ILE A 57 7.02 3.59 -3.41
N ARG A 58 5.83 3.01 -3.58
CA ARG A 58 5.62 1.56 -3.41
C ARG A 58 6.39 0.74 -4.43
N GLN A 59 6.43 1.16 -5.69
CA GLN A 59 7.18 0.47 -6.74
C GLN A 59 8.69 0.51 -6.46
N GLU A 60 9.21 1.67 -6.05
CA GLU A 60 10.62 1.83 -5.68
C GLU A 60 10.98 0.96 -4.47
N ALA A 61 10.17 0.99 -3.40
CA ALA A 61 10.35 0.14 -2.24
C ALA A 61 10.34 -1.35 -2.61
N LYS A 62 9.42 -1.77 -3.48
CA LYS A 62 9.33 -3.15 -3.98
C LYS A 62 10.60 -3.56 -4.74
N ALA A 63 11.14 -2.67 -5.58
CA ALA A 63 12.38 -2.93 -6.30
C ALA A 63 13.57 -3.07 -5.34
N ASN A 64 13.69 -2.18 -4.36
CA ASN A 64 14.76 -2.20 -3.37
C ASN A 64 14.71 -3.45 -2.49
N ILE A 65 13.51 -3.83 -2.00
CA ILE A 65 13.32 -5.07 -1.24
C ILE A 65 13.72 -6.29 -2.07
N LYS A 66 13.31 -6.35 -3.35
CA LYS A 66 13.67 -7.46 -4.23
C LYS A 66 15.18 -7.56 -4.44
N LYS A 67 15.87 -6.43 -4.58
CA LYS A 67 17.33 -6.37 -4.70
C LYS A 67 18.01 -6.92 -3.43
N ILE A 68 17.61 -6.42 -2.26
CA ILE A 68 18.17 -6.86 -0.97
C ILE A 68 17.88 -8.36 -0.74
N GLN A 69 16.68 -8.84 -1.06
CA GLN A 69 16.35 -10.26 -0.95
C GLN A 69 17.25 -11.14 -1.84
N ALA A 70 17.53 -10.71 -3.07
CA ALA A 70 18.43 -11.43 -3.97
C ALA A 70 19.87 -11.45 -3.44
N GLU A 71 20.36 -10.32 -2.91
CA GLU A 71 21.69 -10.23 -2.29
C GLU A 71 21.78 -11.11 -1.04
N ASN A 72 20.79 -11.05 -0.15
CA ASN A 72 20.71 -11.89 1.05
C ASN A 72 20.68 -13.37 0.70
N LYS A 73 19.91 -13.76 -0.32
CA LYS A 73 19.87 -15.13 -0.83
C LYS A 73 21.26 -15.57 -1.33
N LYS A 74 21.92 -14.74 -2.14
CA LYS A 74 23.27 -15.05 -2.65
C LYS A 74 24.28 -15.20 -1.52
N ALA A 75 24.23 -14.33 -0.51
CA ALA A 75 25.10 -14.40 0.66
C ALA A 75 24.85 -15.66 1.50
N TYR A 76 23.59 -16.02 1.71
CA TYR A 76 23.20 -17.24 2.39
C TYR A 76 23.66 -18.49 1.62
N ASP A 77 23.35 -18.57 0.33
CA ASP A 77 23.70 -19.70 -0.53
C ASP A 77 25.22 -19.91 -0.62
N LYS A 78 26.01 -18.82 -0.55
CA LYS A 78 27.49 -18.90 -0.50
C LYS A 78 28.00 -19.56 0.79
N LYS A 79 27.36 -19.31 1.93
CA LYS A 79 27.79 -19.81 3.26
C LYS A 79 27.11 -21.13 3.66
N ARG A 80 25.99 -21.47 3.03
CA ARG A 80 25.18 -22.63 3.38
C ARG A 80 25.86 -23.93 2.93
N LYS A 81 25.85 -24.94 3.79
CA LYS A 81 26.20 -26.32 3.41
C LYS A 81 25.19 -26.84 2.38
N LYS A 82 25.67 -27.45 1.29
CA LYS A 82 24.81 -28.09 0.29
C LYS A 82 23.90 -29.12 0.97
N ALA A 83 22.64 -29.13 0.59
CA ALA A 83 21.69 -30.14 1.07
C ALA A 83 22.12 -31.52 0.56
N ILE A 84 21.95 -32.54 1.40
CA ILE A 84 22.11 -33.93 1.00
C ILE A 84 20.97 -34.25 0.03
N LYS A 85 21.31 -34.75 -1.15
CA LYS A 85 20.33 -35.26 -2.11
C LYS A 85 20.18 -36.75 -1.90
N TYR A 86 18.96 -37.20 -1.69
CA TYR A 86 18.63 -38.61 -1.53
C TYR A 86 18.11 -39.17 -2.85
N HIS A 87 18.43 -40.42 -3.13
CA HIS A 87 17.94 -41.19 -4.27
C HIS A 87 17.01 -42.29 -3.76
N ILE A 88 16.18 -42.83 -4.66
CA ILE A 88 15.28 -43.93 -4.31
C ILE A 88 16.12 -45.13 -3.86
N GLY A 89 15.80 -45.68 -2.68
CA GLY A 89 16.53 -46.78 -2.05
C GLY A 89 17.62 -46.37 -1.06
N ASP A 90 17.94 -45.08 -0.91
CA ASP A 90 18.87 -44.63 0.14
C ASP A 90 18.28 -44.90 1.54
N LEU A 91 19.12 -45.38 2.45
CA LEU A 91 18.71 -45.58 3.85
C LEU A 91 18.77 -44.25 4.60
N VAL A 92 17.61 -43.73 4.99
CA VAL A 92 17.49 -42.44 5.68
C VAL A 92 16.78 -42.59 7.01
N ALA A 93 17.20 -41.79 8.00
CA ALA A 93 16.58 -41.76 9.32
C ALA A 93 15.83 -40.44 9.51
N ILE A 94 14.55 -40.51 9.88
CA ILE A 94 13.73 -39.32 10.13
C ILE A 94 14.01 -38.82 11.54
N GLN A 95 14.38 -37.54 11.67
CA GLN A 95 14.54 -36.91 12.98
C GLN A 95 13.17 -36.71 13.65
N ARG A 96 13.07 -37.02 14.94
CA ARG A 96 11.86 -36.71 15.72
C ARG A 96 11.67 -35.19 15.83
N THR A 97 10.46 -34.72 15.52
CA THR A 97 10.08 -33.30 15.56
C THR A 97 9.12 -32.95 16.70
N GLN A 98 8.50 -33.94 17.35
CA GLN A 98 7.67 -33.73 18.53
C GLN A 98 8.56 -33.56 19.77
N PHE A 99 8.44 -32.40 20.42
CA PHE A 99 9.12 -32.09 21.69
C PHE A 99 8.13 -32.26 22.84
N GLY A 100 8.55 -32.94 23.91
CA GLY A 100 7.68 -33.30 25.04
C GLY A 100 8.48 -33.75 26.27
N VAL A 101 7.79 -33.85 27.41
CA VAL A 101 8.38 -34.28 28.69
C VAL A 101 8.85 -35.75 28.61
N GLY A 102 10.01 -36.07 29.20
CA GLY A 102 10.56 -37.44 29.20
C GLY A 102 11.30 -37.88 27.93
N LEU A 103 11.54 -36.98 26.97
CA LEU A 103 12.24 -37.31 25.71
C LEU A 103 13.77 -37.14 25.73
N LYS A 104 14.36 -36.63 26.84
CA LYS A 104 15.80 -36.34 26.95
C LYS A 104 16.70 -37.58 26.74
N LEU A 105 16.23 -38.76 27.14
CA LEU A 105 16.95 -40.04 27.02
C LEU A 105 16.51 -40.86 25.80
N ARG A 106 15.53 -40.39 25.01
CA ARG A 106 15.04 -41.16 23.85
C ARG A 106 15.92 -40.90 22.62
N PRO A 107 16.04 -41.89 21.71
CA PRO A 107 16.76 -41.70 20.44
C PRO A 107 16.20 -40.52 19.65
N LYS A 108 17.13 -39.73 19.09
CA LYS A 108 16.83 -38.50 18.34
C LYS A 108 16.20 -38.77 16.96
N PHE A 109 16.48 -39.93 16.40
CA PHE A 109 15.95 -40.39 15.11
C PHE A 109 15.00 -41.55 15.32
N LEU A 110 14.03 -41.68 14.41
CA LEU A 110 13.15 -42.85 14.28
C LEU A 110 13.90 -43.99 13.57
N GLU A 111 13.19 -45.08 13.29
CA GLU A 111 13.72 -46.19 12.50
C GLU A 111 14.18 -45.74 11.11
N SER A 112 15.16 -46.47 10.58
CA SER A 112 15.68 -46.24 9.24
C SER A 112 14.68 -46.74 8.20
N ILE A 113 14.32 -45.87 7.27
CA ILE A 113 13.42 -46.20 6.16
C ILE A 113 14.16 -46.00 4.83
N GLN A 114 13.76 -46.71 3.79
CA GLN A 114 14.23 -46.44 2.43
C GLN A 114 13.51 -45.19 1.89
N SER A 115 14.26 -44.28 1.27
CA SER A 115 13.66 -43.17 0.53
C SER A 115 12.95 -43.66 -0.72
N TYR A 116 11.73 -43.15 -0.93
CA TYR A 116 10.86 -43.43 -2.07
C TYR A 116 10.87 -42.29 -3.08
#